data_AF-A0A0B2XIF8-F1
#
_entry.id   AF-A0A0B2XIF8-F1
#
_cell.length_a   1.000
_cell.length_b   1.000
_cell.length_c   1.000
_cell.angle_alpha   90.00
_cell.angle_beta   90.00
_cell.angle_gamma   90.00
#
_symmetry.space_group_name_H-M   'P 1'
#
loop_
_entity.id
_entity.type
_entity.pdbx_description
1 polymer ?
#
loop_
_entity_poly.entity_id
_entity_poly.type
_entity_poly.pdbx_seq_one_letter_code
_entity_poly.pdbx_strand_id
1 'polypeptide(L)'
;MRPRMKHDNVLLEESERIEDEWKKSLFAPDTMRAIGNFIVKHRGGLPDEVCCPKAGSFNITFGMKLKDGGPAILRFLNPGIIMFLEEKVRNEVATMRYIQDHTAIPVPLVISSGTRGEALLDRAPLSPWNTFTAKWTWVTPWISQN
;
A
#
# COMPACT_ATOMS: atom_id res chain seq x y z
N MET A 1 17.73 36.60 0.94
CA MET A 1 17.27 35.18 0.92
C MET A 1 17.27 34.66 2.35
N ARG A 2 16.18 34.09 2.86
CA ARG A 2 16.22 33.45 4.20
C ARG A 2 17.07 32.18 4.13
N PRO A 3 17.88 31.85 5.16
CA PRO A 3 18.58 30.57 5.19
C PRO A 3 17.58 29.43 5.06
N ARG A 4 17.87 28.45 4.20
CA ARG A 4 17.08 27.23 4.12
C ARG A 4 17.15 26.56 5.50
N MET A 5 16.00 26.23 6.09
CA MET A 5 15.95 25.45 7.32
C MET A 5 16.73 24.16 7.06
N LYS A 6 17.75 23.90 7.89
CA LYS A 6 18.53 22.67 7.79
C LYS A 6 17.60 21.51 8.09
N HIS A 7 17.74 20.42 7.34
CA HIS A 7 17.06 19.19 7.70
C HIS A 7 17.50 18.80 9.12
N ASP A 8 16.51 18.39 9.92
CA ASP A 8 16.81 17.79 11.21
C ASP A 8 17.30 16.37 10.94
N ASN A 9 18.62 16.21 10.88
CA ASN A 9 19.25 14.94 10.57
C ASN A 9 18.85 13.84 11.56
N VAL A 10 18.55 14.19 12.81
CA VAL A 10 18.13 13.22 13.84
C VAL A 10 16.76 12.65 13.50
N LEU A 11 15.83 13.49 13.07
CA LEU A 11 14.50 13.04 12.64
C LEU A 11 14.56 12.23 11.34
N LEU A 12 15.45 12.62 10.41
CA LEU A 12 15.64 11.88 9.17
C LEU A 12 16.17 10.47 9.43
N GLU A 13 17.23 10.34 10.23
CA GLU A 13 17.82 9.04 10.59
C GLU A 13 16.80 8.12 11.28
N GLU A 14 15.96 8.68 12.15
CA GLU A 14 14.90 7.90 12.80
C GLU A 14 13.82 7.43 11.81
N SER A 15 13.40 8.30 10.89
CA SER A 15 12.45 7.94 9.82
C SER A 15 12.99 6.83 8.92
N GLU A 16 14.26 6.91 8.52
CA GLU A 16 14.93 5.89 7.71
C GLU A 16 15.03 4.54 8.46
N ARG A 17 15.36 4.59 9.76
CA ARG A 17 15.38 3.39 10.61
C ARG A 17 14.01 2.71 10.68
N ILE A 18 12.95 3.49 10.89
CA ILE A 18 11.57 2.99 10.93
C ILE A 18 11.19 2.34 9.60
N GLU A 19 11.49 3.00 8.48
CA GLU A 19 11.22 2.48 7.14
C GLU A 19 11.95 1.15 6.90
N ASP A 20 13.23 1.05 7.27
CA ASP A 20 14.04 -0.14 7.06
C ASP A 20 13.60 -1.33 7.92
N GLU A 21 13.30 -1.10 9.20
CA GLU A 21 12.73 -2.13 10.08
C GLU A 21 11.38 -2.62 9.57
N TRP A 22 10.53 -1.69 9.11
CA TRP A 22 9.24 -2.02 8.54
C TRP A 22 9.38 -2.86 7.25
N LYS A 23 10.24 -2.46 6.32
CA LYS A 23 10.52 -3.23 5.08
C LYS A 23 10.98 -4.64 5.39
N LYS A 24 11.92 -4.83 6.32
CA LYS A 24 12.41 -6.16 6.73
C LYS A 24 11.25 -7.05 7.20
N SER A 25 10.36 -6.49 8.01
CA SER A 25 9.19 -7.20 8.52
C SER A 25 8.14 -7.51 7.45
N LEU A 26 7.99 -6.61 6.48
CA LEU A 26 7.06 -6.72 5.36
C LEU A 26 7.47 -7.83 4.38
N PHE A 27 8.77 -7.95 4.12
CA PHE A 27 9.34 -8.97 3.22
C PHE A 27 9.65 -10.31 3.90
N ALA A 28 9.32 -10.48 5.19
CA ALA A 28 9.43 -11.78 5.84
C ALA A 28 8.56 -12.82 5.11
N PRO A 29 9.03 -14.08 4.91
CA PRO A 29 8.31 -15.08 4.12
C PRO A 29 6.86 -15.33 4.57
N ASP A 30 6.62 -15.33 5.89
CA ASP A 30 5.29 -15.53 6.46
C ASP A 30 4.37 -14.33 6.20
N THR A 31 4.90 -13.11 6.32
CA THR A 31 4.17 -11.87 5.99
C THR A 31 3.80 -11.83 4.52
N MET A 32 4.73 -12.18 3.63
CA MET A 32 4.50 -12.25 2.18
C MET A 32 3.40 -13.26 1.83
N ARG A 33 3.40 -14.42 2.48
CA ARG A 33 2.35 -15.43 2.33
C ARG A 33 1.00 -14.93 2.84
N ALA A 34 0.98 -14.25 3.99
CA ALA A 34 -0.23 -13.66 4.55
C ALA A 34 -0.81 -12.57 3.63
N ILE A 35 0.04 -11.72 3.06
CA ILE A 35 -0.34 -10.72 2.04
C ILE A 35 -0.97 -11.40 0.82
N GLY A 36 -0.36 -12.45 0.30
CA GLY A 36 -0.93 -13.20 -0.83
C GLY A 36 -2.32 -13.76 -0.51
N ASN A 37 -2.45 -14.47 0.60
CA ASN A 37 -3.73 -15.06 1.04
C ASN A 37 -4.82 -14.00 1.23
N PHE A 38 -4.45 -12.81 1.68
CA PHE A 38 -5.38 -11.70 1.84
C PHE A 38 -5.86 -11.10 0.54
N ILE A 39 -4.97 -10.94 -0.43
CA ILE A 39 -5.37 -10.49 -1.77
C ILE A 39 -6.40 -11.45 -2.35
N VAL A 40 -6.14 -12.77 -2.24
CA VAL A 40 -7.10 -13.81 -2.67
C VAL A 40 -8.41 -13.72 -1.89
N LYS A 41 -8.36 -13.55 -0.56
CA LYS A 41 -9.56 -13.47 0.29
C LYS A 41 -10.47 -12.29 -0.06
N HIS A 42 -9.91 -11.10 -0.30
CA HIS A 42 -10.69 -9.88 -0.49
C HIS A 42 -11.12 -9.66 -1.93
N ARG A 43 -10.30 -10.06 -2.90
CA ARG A 43 -10.63 -9.93 -4.32
C ARG A 43 -11.46 -11.11 -4.83
N GLY A 44 -11.25 -12.31 -4.27
CA GLY A 44 -11.73 -13.55 -4.85
C GLY A 44 -10.94 -13.96 -6.10
N GLY A 45 -11.26 -15.13 -6.65
CA GLY A 45 -10.59 -15.68 -7.83
C GLY A 45 -9.41 -16.61 -7.53
N LEU A 46 -8.92 -17.30 -8.57
CA LEU A 46 -7.77 -18.20 -8.45
C LEU A 46 -6.47 -17.42 -8.64
N PRO A 47 -5.55 -17.43 -7.66
CA PRO A 47 -4.24 -16.83 -7.84
C PRO A 47 -3.48 -17.53 -8.95
N ASP A 48 -2.78 -16.76 -9.78
CA ASP A 48 -1.91 -17.26 -10.84
C ASP A 48 -0.45 -16.95 -10.51
N GLU A 49 -0.13 -15.66 -10.37
CA GLU A 49 1.23 -15.18 -10.13
C GLU A 49 1.21 -14.05 -9.09
N VAL A 50 2.05 -14.15 -8.05
CA VAL A 50 2.36 -13.02 -7.17
C VAL A 50 3.45 -12.19 -7.83
N CYS A 51 3.13 -10.96 -8.22
CA CYS A 51 4.10 -10.06 -8.83
C CYS A 51 5.08 -9.54 -7.77
N CYS A 52 6.33 -9.35 -8.19
CA CYS A 52 7.35 -8.74 -7.36
C CYS A 52 6.87 -7.38 -6.81
N PRO A 53 7.05 -7.13 -5.50
CA PRO A 53 6.67 -5.87 -4.90
C PRO A 53 7.41 -4.70 -5.54
N LYS A 54 6.68 -3.62 -5.85
CA LYS A 54 7.26 -2.38 -6.36
C LYS A 54 7.24 -1.33 -5.26
N ALA A 55 8.42 -0.82 -4.92
CA ALA A 55 8.59 0.28 -3.98
C ALA A 55 8.64 1.62 -4.72
N GLY A 56 7.85 2.57 -4.26
CA GLY A 56 8.00 4.00 -4.57
C GLY A 56 8.36 4.78 -3.30
N SER A 57 8.59 6.07 -3.42
CA SER A 57 9.06 6.92 -2.31
C SER A 57 8.11 6.98 -1.11
N PHE A 58 6.81 6.72 -1.30
CA PHE A 58 5.79 6.85 -0.26
C PHE A 58 4.96 5.59 -0.03
N ASN A 59 5.20 4.55 -0.83
CA ASN A 59 4.37 3.35 -0.81
C ASN A 59 5.09 2.13 -1.36
N ILE A 60 4.72 0.96 -0.86
CA ILE A 60 5.11 -0.33 -1.41
C ILE A 60 3.85 -1.01 -1.93
N THR A 61 3.90 -1.53 -3.15
CA THR A 61 2.77 -2.18 -3.82
C THR A 61 3.08 -3.64 -4.06
N PHE A 62 2.10 -4.50 -3.76
CA PHE A 62 2.10 -5.93 -4.05
C PHE A 62 1.07 -6.19 -5.14
N GLY A 63 1.50 -6.75 -6.26
CA GLY A 63 0.62 -7.13 -7.36
C GLY A 63 0.31 -8.62 -7.31
N MET A 64 -0.89 -8.99 -7.74
CA MET A 64 -1.24 -10.38 -8.01
C MET A 64 -1.99 -10.46 -9.33
N LYS A 65 -1.54 -11.35 -10.21
CA LYS A 65 -2.32 -11.79 -11.36
C LYS A 65 -3.24 -12.91 -10.93
N LEU A 66 -4.48 -12.83 -11.36
CA LEU A 66 -5.46 -13.87 -11.13
C LEU A 66 -5.97 -14.39 -12.47
N LYS A 67 -6.39 -15.65 -12.48
CA LYS A 67 -6.77 -16.39 -13.69
C LYS A 67 -8.03 -15.84 -14.37
N ASP A 68 -8.81 -15.05 -13.65
CA ASP A 68 -9.98 -14.29 -14.13
C ASP A 68 -9.59 -13.06 -14.99
N GLY A 69 -8.28 -12.80 -15.18
CA GLY A 69 -7.76 -11.84 -16.15
C GLY A 69 -7.50 -10.43 -15.59
N GLY A 70 -8.01 -10.09 -14.40
CA GLY A 70 -7.72 -8.80 -13.76
C GLY A 70 -6.45 -8.84 -12.90
N PRO A 71 -5.63 -7.79 -12.83
CA PRO A 71 -4.61 -7.64 -11.79
C PRO A 71 -5.20 -7.01 -10.50
N ALA A 72 -4.78 -7.50 -9.34
CA ALA A 72 -5.09 -6.87 -8.05
C ALA A 72 -3.82 -6.27 -7.47
N ILE A 73 -3.95 -5.06 -6.95
CA ILE A 73 -2.86 -4.36 -6.30
C ILE A 73 -3.25 -4.06 -4.86
N LEU A 74 -2.39 -4.49 -3.95
CA LEU A 74 -2.39 -4.10 -2.55
C LEU A 74 -1.29 -3.07 -2.32
N ARG A 75 -1.65 -1.89 -1.82
CA ARG A 75 -0.69 -0.82 -1.57
C ARG A 75 -0.58 -0.52 -0.10
N PHE A 76 0.63 -0.54 0.43
CA PHE A 76 0.98 -0.05 1.76
C PHE A 76 1.64 1.31 1.68
N LEU A 77 1.36 2.15 2.67
CA LEU A 77 2.05 3.41 2.86
C LEU A 77 3.31 3.20 3.69
N ASN A 78 4.36 3.97 3.36
CA ASN A 78 5.64 3.89 4.04
C ASN A 78 5.59 4.61 5.40
N PRO A 79 5.75 3.91 6.54
CA PRO A 79 5.88 4.55 7.84
C PRO A 79 7.20 5.34 7.92
N GLY A 80 7.27 6.33 8.82
CA GLY A 80 8.45 7.20 8.94
C GLY A 80 8.50 8.36 7.94
N ILE A 81 7.89 8.23 6.76
CA ILE A 81 7.81 9.34 5.77
C ILE A 81 6.48 10.10 5.86
N ILE A 82 5.39 9.41 6.18
CA ILE A 82 4.05 10.00 6.23
C ILE A 82 3.60 10.14 7.69
N MET A 83 3.32 11.36 8.13
CA MET A 83 2.90 11.64 9.51
C MET A 83 1.45 11.19 9.82
N PHE A 84 0.52 11.37 8.87
CA PHE A 84 -0.91 11.06 9.06
C PHE A 84 -1.36 9.99 8.06
N LEU A 85 -0.96 8.75 8.31
CA LEU A 85 -1.18 7.61 7.40
C LEU A 85 -2.67 7.33 7.16
N GLU A 86 -3.48 7.34 8.22
CA GLU A 86 -4.93 7.09 8.11
C GLU A 86 -5.65 8.20 7.38
N GLU A 87 -5.32 9.46 7.67
CA GLU A 87 -5.88 10.61 6.96
C GLU A 87 -5.51 10.57 5.49
N LYS A 88 -4.25 10.25 5.17
CA LYS A 88 -3.79 10.11 3.79
C LYS A 88 -4.60 9.08 3.03
N VAL A 89 -4.84 7.89 3.58
CA VAL A 89 -5.63 6.89 2.85
C VAL A 89 -7.08 7.30 2.73
N ARG A 90 -7.70 7.83 3.78
CA ARG A 90 -9.08 8.33 3.70
C ARG A 90 -9.22 9.37 2.59
N ASN A 91 -8.30 10.34 2.52
CA ASN A 91 -8.29 11.37 1.49
C ASN A 91 -8.05 10.78 0.10
N GLU A 92 -7.11 9.84 -0.05
CA GLU A 92 -6.82 9.21 -1.33
C GLU A 92 -8.00 8.35 -1.84
N VAL A 93 -8.70 7.64 -0.95
CA VAL A 93 -9.87 6.81 -1.30
C VAL A 93 -11.06 7.70 -1.65
N ALA A 94 -11.34 8.72 -0.85
CA ALA A 94 -12.42 9.67 -1.10
C ALA A 94 -12.21 10.40 -2.44
N THR A 95 -10.98 10.85 -2.71
CA THR A 95 -10.65 11.51 -3.98
C THR A 95 -10.84 10.58 -5.18
N MET A 96 -10.40 9.33 -5.10
CA MET A 96 -10.58 8.38 -6.21
C MET A 96 -12.05 8.09 -6.49
N ARG A 97 -12.86 7.88 -5.45
CA ARG A 97 -14.30 7.69 -5.59
C ARG A 97 -14.96 8.93 -6.19
N TYR A 98 -14.60 10.12 -5.71
CA TYR A 98 -15.10 11.37 -6.26
C TYR A 98 -14.78 11.51 -7.76
N ILE A 99 -13.53 11.27 -8.17
CA ILE A 99 -13.14 11.34 -9.60
C ILE A 99 -13.91 10.30 -10.42
N GLN A 100 -14.05 9.08 -9.90
CA GLN A 100 -14.79 8.00 -10.57
C GLN A 100 -16.26 8.36 -10.79
N ASP A 101 -16.89 8.99 -9.80
CA ASP A 101 -18.32 9.30 -9.83
C ASP A 101 -18.64 10.57 -10.65
N HIS A 102 -17.69 11.51 -10.74
CA HIS A 102 -17.94 12.84 -11.30
C HIS A 102 -17.22 13.11 -12.63
N THR A 103 -16.39 12.18 -13.11
CA THR A 103 -15.60 12.39 -14.33
C THR A 103 -15.52 11.11 -15.17
N ALA A 104 -15.20 11.26 -16.45
CA ALA A 104 -14.88 10.13 -17.33
C ALA A 104 -13.41 9.70 -17.24
N ILE A 105 -12.62 10.28 -16.32
CA ILE A 105 -11.20 9.96 -16.17
C ILE A 105 -11.10 8.54 -15.60
N PRO A 106 -10.39 7.62 -16.27
CA PRO A 106 -10.23 6.28 -15.74
C PRO A 106 -9.33 6.31 -14.51
N VAL A 107 -9.91 5.96 -13.35
CA VAL A 107 -9.18 5.77 -12.10
C VAL A 107 -9.31 4.33 -11.64
N PRO A 108 -8.27 3.77 -10.98
CA PRO A 108 -8.37 2.42 -10.43
C PRO A 108 -9.53 2.27 -9.43
N LEU A 109 -10.28 1.17 -9.52
CA LEU A 109 -11.38 0.91 -8.59
C LEU A 109 -10.84 0.54 -7.21
N VAL A 110 -11.38 1.18 -6.17
CA VAL A 110 -11.06 0.86 -4.76
C VAL A 110 -12.10 -0.10 -4.18
N ILE A 111 -11.77 -1.40 -4.10
CA ILE A 111 -12.65 -2.42 -3.51
C ILE A 111 -12.78 -2.26 -2.00
N SER A 112 -11.66 -2.02 -1.34
CA SER A 112 -11.60 -1.92 0.11
C SER A 112 -10.54 -0.90 0.49
N SER A 113 -10.53 -0.52 1.75
CA SER A 113 -9.45 0.20 2.42
C SER A 113 -9.58 -0.09 3.90
N GLY A 114 -8.47 -0.31 4.60
CA GLY A 114 -8.50 -0.58 6.04
C GLY A 114 -7.35 0.09 6.75
N THR A 115 -7.56 0.40 8.03
CA THR A 115 -6.54 0.89 8.98
C THR A 115 -6.24 -0.20 10.02
N ARG A 116 -5.43 0.14 11.05
CA ARG A 116 -4.90 -0.77 12.08
C ARG A 116 -5.94 -1.72 12.72
N GLY A 117 -7.21 -1.33 12.83
CA GLY A 117 -8.26 -2.15 13.48
C GLY A 117 -8.89 -3.24 12.62
N GLU A 118 -8.63 -3.27 11.31
CA GLU A 118 -9.34 -4.13 10.35
C GLU A 118 -8.41 -5.09 9.57
N ALA A 119 -7.09 -5.04 9.85
CA ALA A 119 -6.06 -5.65 9.01
C ALA A 119 -5.62 -7.06 9.46
N LEU A 120 -5.24 -7.90 8.49
CA LEU A 120 -4.53 -9.20 8.58
C LEU A 120 -3.57 -9.45 9.75
N LEU A 121 -2.95 -8.39 10.25
CA LEU A 121 -1.64 -8.41 10.91
C LEU A 121 -1.72 -8.09 12.40
N ASP A 122 -2.91 -8.19 13.00
CA ASP A 122 -3.10 -8.11 14.45
C ASP A 122 -2.35 -9.24 15.21
N ARG A 123 -1.80 -10.22 14.48
CA ARG A 123 -1.08 -11.40 15.00
C ARG A 123 0.42 -11.47 14.66
N ALA A 124 0.98 -10.49 13.93
CA ALA A 124 2.42 -10.46 13.64
C ALA A 124 3.13 -9.44 14.55
N PRO A 125 4.34 -9.74 15.08
CA PRO A 125 5.07 -8.85 15.98
C PRO A 125 5.68 -7.71 15.16
N LEU A 126 4.83 -6.76 14.80
CA LEU A 126 5.20 -5.61 14.01
C LEU A 126 5.19 -4.40 14.96
N SER A 127 6.37 -3.77 15.08
CA SER A 127 6.70 -2.54 15.84
C SER A 127 5.53 -1.58 16.13
N PRO A 128 5.53 -0.86 17.27
CA PRO A 128 4.46 0.06 17.68
C PRO A 128 4.12 1.19 16.69
N TRP A 129 4.92 1.37 15.62
CA TRP A 129 4.75 2.40 14.59
C TRP A 129 3.96 1.96 13.35
N ASN A 130 3.37 0.75 13.35
CA ASN A 130 2.76 0.19 12.15
C ASN A 130 1.26 0.48 12.03
N THR A 131 0.90 1.58 11.36
CA THR A 131 -0.43 1.69 10.73
C THR A 131 -0.35 1.09 9.32
N PHE A 132 -0.69 -0.18 9.18
CA PHE A 132 -0.94 -0.72 7.85
C PHE A 132 -2.20 -0.08 7.31
N THR A 133 -2.03 0.78 6.31
CA THR A 133 -3.17 1.30 5.57
C THR A 133 -3.12 0.76 4.17
N ALA A 134 -3.90 -0.28 3.94
CA ALA A 134 -3.99 -0.99 2.69
C ALA A 134 -5.00 -0.29 1.79
N LYS A 135 -4.54 0.22 0.65
CA LYS A 135 -5.43 0.67 -0.42
C LYS A 135 -5.41 -0.36 -1.54
N TRP A 136 -6.59 -0.65 -2.05
CA TRP A 136 -6.80 -1.66 -3.07
C TRP A 136 -7.12 -0.96 -4.38
N THR A 137 -6.48 -1.36 -5.48
CA THR A 137 -6.67 -0.69 -6.77
C THR A 137 -6.69 -1.72 -7.91
N TRP A 138 -7.66 -1.62 -8.81
CA TRP A 138 -7.72 -2.40 -10.05
C TRP A 138 -7.21 -1.60 -11.23
N VAL A 139 -6.31 -2.17 -12.00
CA VAL A 139 -5.96 -1.66 -13.32
C VAL A 139 -6.79 -2.46 -14.32
N THR A 140 -7.80 -1.83 -14.94
CA THR A 140 -8.43 -2.38 -16.14
C THR A 140 -7.37 -2.46 -17.26
N PRO A 141 -7.56 -3.26 -18.33
CA PRO A 141 -6.47 -3.72 -19.22
C PRO A 141 -5.68 -2.66 -20.00
N TRP A 142 -5.91 -1.37 -19.78
CA TRP A 142 -5.23 -0.27 -20.49
C TRP A 142 -3.78 -0.03 -20.07
N ILE A 143 -3.18 -0.93 -19.31
CA ILE A 143 -1.71 -1.05 -19.21
C ILE A 143 -1.34 -2.49 -19.61
N SER A 144 -1.65 -2.86 -20.86
CA SER A 144 -0.81 -3.81 -21.58
C SER A 144 0.53 -3.12 -21.78
N GLN A 145 1.58 -3.69 -21.21
CA GLN A 145 2.96 -3.30 -21.44
C GLN A 145 3.24 -3.32 -22.95
N ASN A 146 3.71 -2.18 -23.48
CA ASN A 146 4.69 -2.19 -24.56
C ASN A 146 6.03 -2.68 -23.98
#